data_AF-A0A6M7WHW2-F1
#
_entry.id   AF-A0A6M7WHW2-F1
#
_cell.length_a   1.000
_cell.length_b   1.000
_cell.length_c   1.000
_cell.angle_alpha   90.00
_cell.angle_beta   90.00
_cell.angle_gamma   90.00
#
_symmetry.space_group_name_H-M   'P 1'
#
loop_
_entity.id
_entity.type
_entity.pdbx_description
1 polymer ?
#
loop_
_entity_poly.entity_id
_entity_poly.type
_entity_poly.pdbx_seq_one_letter_code
_entity_poly.pdbx_strand_id
1 'polypeptide(L)'
;MTVPAWADAVCMANFGRFEPGQYACLRAGGASHLARCEMNLNILSWNEVLDHCPGDPAPGPAPATSVCRANGQFIPEGGFACLVVAGGAHLARCDTVLNASSWTKVQDGCPGAPMPEVVPDAQAHPLLEHPLSGPRRLIERLRDAL
;
A
#
# COMPACT_ATOMS: atom_id res chain seq x y z
N MET A 1 14.16 -25.60 -63.54
CA MET A 1 12.95 -25.47 -62.71
C MET A 1 13.20 -24.32 -61.77
N THR A 2 12.64 -23.15 -62.07
CA THR A 2 12.81 -21.92 -61.28
C THR A 2 11.77 -21.92 -60.17
N VAL A 3 12.23 -22.14 -58.94
CA VAL A 3 11.38 -22.07 -57.74
C VAL A 3 10.98 -20.60 -57.56
N PRO A 4 9.69 -20.25 -57.40
CA PRO A 4 9.33 -18.88 -57.09
C PRO A 4 9.90 -18.53 -55.71
N ALA A 5 10.55 -17.38 -55.62
CA ALA A 5 10.92 -16.76 -54.36
C ALA A 5 9.64 -16.38 -53.63
N TRP A 6 9.03 -17.33 -52.93
CA TRP A 6 8.36 -16.99 -51.68
C TRP A 6 9.40 -16.23 -50.86
N ALA A 7 9.23 -14.92 -50.72
CA ALA A 7 10.00 -14.18 -49.74
C ALA A 7 9.88 -14.98 -48.45
N ASP A 8 11.01 -15.40 -47.88
CA ASP A 8 11.10 -16.29 -46.73
C ASP A 8 9.95 -15.98 -45.78
N ALA A 9 8.96 -16.86 -45.73
CA ALA A 9 7.76 -16.60 -44.98
C ALA A 9 8.17 -16.69 -43.50
N VAL A 10 8.50 -15.54 -42.93
CA VAL A 10 8.95 -15.37 -41.54
C VAL A 10 8.19 -14.23 -40.89
N CYS A 11 7.96 -14.33 -39.59
CA CYS A 11 7.50 -13.19 -38.82
C CYS A 11 8.68 -12.26 -38.51
N MET A 12 8.46 -10.95 -38.54
CA MET A 12 9.48 -9.95 -38.20
C MET A 12 9.17 -9.32 -36.84
N ALA A 13 10.20 -9.20 -35.99
CA ALA A 13 10.12 -8.54 -34.69
C ALA A 13 11.51 -8.10 -34.23
N ASN A 14 11.61 -6.95 -33.56
CA ASN A 14 12.86 -6.46 -32.95
C ASN A 14 14.09 -6.53 -33.88
N PHE A 15 13.91 -6.17 -35.16
CA PHE A 15 14.94 -6.26 -36.22
C PHE A 15 15.41 -7.69 -36.57
N GLY A 16 14.77 -8.72 -36.03
CA GLY A 16 15.00 -10.14 -36.31
C GLY A 16 13.91 -10.78 -37.18
N ARG A 17 14.23 -11.96 -37.70
CA ARG A 17 13.35 -12.85 -38.46
C ARG A 17 13.05 -14.11 -37.65
N PHE A 18 11.80 -14.54 -37.65
CA PHE A 18 11.32 -15.66 -36.85
C PHE A 18 10.56 -16.66 -37.73
N GLU A 19 10.99 -17.90 -37.68
CA GLU A 19 10.34 -19.03 -38.35
C GLU A 19 9.01 -19.39 -37.67
N PRO A 20 8.08 -20.05 -38.40
CA PRO A 20 6.87 -20.58 -37.80
C PRO A 20 7.16 -21.46 -36.58
N GLY A 21 6.40 -21.25 -35.51
CA GLY A 21 6.55 -21.92 -34.24
C GLY A 21 7.54 -21.26 -33.27
N GLN A 22 8.34 -20.29 -33.72
CA GLN A 22 9.23 -19.53 -32.84
C GLN A 22 8.47 -18.45 -32.07
N TYR A 23 9.03 -18.06 -30.92
CA TYR A 23 8.44 -17.10 -30.01
C TYR A 23 9.25 -15.82 -29.96
N ALA A 24 8.56 -14.69 -29.87
CA ALA A 24 9.18 -13.39 -29.70
C ALA A 24 8.40 -12.55 -28.69
N CYS A 25 9.15 -11.71 -27.98
CA CYS A 25 8.60 -10.66 -27.14
C CYS A 25 8.29 -9.44 -27.98
N LEU A 26 7.00 -9.10 -28.09
CA LEU A 26 6.52 -7.98 -28.89
C LEU A 26 6.06 -6.86 -27.97
N ARG A 27 6.36 -5.62 -28.36
CA ARG A 27 5.88 -4.43 -27.66
C ARG A 27 4.79 -3.76 -28.47
N ALA A 28 3.57 -3.73 -27.94
CA ALA A 28 2.45 -3.01 -28.52
C ALA A 28 1.76 -2.18 -27.43
N GLY A 29 1.47 -0.90 -27.72
CA GLY A 29 0.71 -0.06 -26.78
C GLY A 29 1.35 0.17 -25.41
N GLY A 30 2.67 0.02 -25.28
CA GLY A 30 3.40 0.17 -24.01
C GLY A 30 3.46 -1.09 -23.14
N ALA A 31 2.76 -2.17 -23.53
CA ALA A 31 2.90 -3.49 -22.92
C ALA A 31 3.78 -4.40 -23.76
N SER A 32 4.52 -5.30 -23.11
CA SER A 32 5.28 -6.38 -23.76
C SER A 32 4.49 -7.68 -23.60
N HIS A 33 4.23 -8.41 -24.69
CA HIS A 33 3.54 -9.70 -24.67
C HIS A 33 4.36 -10.76 -25.42
N LEU A 34 4.22 -12.01 -25.01
CA LEU A 34 4.84 -13.15 -25.70
C LEU A 34 3.92 -13.60 -26.83
N ALA A 35 4.42 -13.54 -28.06
CA ALA A 35 3.72 -14.03 -29.23
C ALA A 35 4.49 -15.16 -29.91
N ARG A 36 3.75 -16.04 -30.58
CA ARG A 36 4.28 -17.12 -31.42
C ARG A 36 4.02 -16.80 -32.88
N CYS A 37 5.02 -17.03 -33.73
CA CYS A 37 4.87 -16.91 -35.17
C CYS A 37 4.06 -18.10 -35.69
N GLU A 38 2.90 -17.85 -36.29
CA GLU A 38 2.01 -18.90 -36.79
C GLU A 38 1.47 -18.56 -38.18
N MET A 39 1.10 -19.58 -38.95
CA MET A 39 0.51 -19.40 -40.28
C MET A 39 -1.01 -19.52 -40.18
N ASN A 40 -1.70 -18.42 -40.46
CA ASN A 40 -3.16 -18.35 -40.48
C ASN A 40 -3.64 -17.97 -41.88
N LEU A 41 -4.42 -18.84 -42.52
CA LEU A 41 -4.98 -18.63 -43.87
C LEU A 41 -3.92 -18.25 -44.93
N ASN A 42 -2.79 -18.95 -44.94
CA ASN A 42 -1.63 -18.71 -45.81
C ASN A 42 -0.86 -17.39 -45.56
N ILE A 43 -1.14 -16.72 -44.44
CA ILE A 43 -0.43 -15.50 -44.02
C ILE A 43 0.26 -15.78 -42.68
N LEU A 44 1.50 -15.34 -42.53
CA LEU A 44 2.16 -15.39 -41.23
C LEU A 44 1.72 -14.25 -40.35
N SER A 45 1.32 -14.60 -39.15
CA SER A 45 0.85 -13.68 -38.13
C SER A 45 1.45 -14.03 -36.79
N TRP A 46 1.61 -13.01 -35.97
CA TRP A 46 1.87 -13.19 -34.56
C TRP A 46 0.57 -13.58 -33.86
N ASN A 47 0.58 -14.70 -33.14
CA ASN A 47 -0.49 -15.10 -32.23
C ASN A 47 -0.02 -14.86 -30.80
N GLU A 48 -0.78 -14.09 -30.03
CA GLU A 48 -0.46 -13.83 -28.63
C GLU A 48 -0.65 -15.10 -27.79
N VAL A 49 0.36 -15.42 -26.98
CA VAL A 49 0.39 -16.61 -26.11
C VAL A 49 0.35 -16.21 -24.65
N LEU A 50 0.93 -15.06 -24.31
CA LEU A 50 1.00 -14.56 -22.94
C LEU A 50 0.98 -13.03 -22.93
N ASP A 51 0.21 -12.42 -22.03
CA ASP A 51 0.13 -10.96 -21.86
C ASP A 51 1.43 -10.31 -21.34
N HIS A 52 2.46 -11.12 -21.05
CA HIS A 52 3.77 -10.66 -20.58
C HIS A 52 4.91 -11.51 -21.14
N CYS A 53 6.11 -10.96 -21.11
CA CYS A 53 7.32 -11.65 -21.53
C CYS A 53 7.96 -12.46 -20.40
N PRO A 54 8.32 -13.73 -20.62
CA PRO A 54 9.03 -14.52 -19.63
C PRO A 54 10.44 -13.94 -19.42
N GLY A 55 10.73 -13.49 -18.20
CA GLY A 55 12.00 -12.85 -17.84
C GLY A 55 11.90 -11.34 -17.64
N ASP A 56 10.85 -10.68 -18.12
CA ASP A 56 10.39 -9.45 -17.47
C ASP A 56 9.91 -9.85 -16.06
N PRO A 57 10.03 -8.97 -15.05
CA PRO A 57 9.22 -9.17 -13.85
C PRO A 57 7.79 -9.28 -14.39
N ALA A 58 7.18 -10.46 -14.24
CA ALA A 58 5.76 -10.60 -14.52
C ALA A 58 5.09 -9.36 -13.92
N PRO A 59 4.06 -8.77 -14.56
CA PRO A 59 3.12 -8.01 -13.76
C PRO A 59 2.74 -9.00 -12.68
N GLY A 60 3.32 -8.84 -11.49
CA GLY A 60 2.95 -9.66 -10.36
C GLY A 60 1.44 -9.56 -10.29
N PRO A 61 0.73 -10.54 -9.72
CA PRO A 61 -0.61 -10.27 -9.24
C PRO A 61 -0.50 -8.90 -8.57
N ALA A 62 -1.12 -7.86 -9.14
CA ALA A 62 -0.96 -6.50 -8.64
C ALA A 62 -1.21 -6.68 -7.16
N PRO A 63 -0.21 -6.45 -6.28
CA PRO A 63 -0.32 -6.98 -4.95
C PRO A 63 -1.61 -6.40 -4.41
N ALA A 64 -2.62 -7.26 -4.27
CA ALA A 64 -3.69 -7.02 -3.34
C ALA A 64 -3.02 -7.26 -1.99
N THR A 65 -2.00 -6.46 -1.67
CA THR A 65 -1.65 -6.14 -0.31
C THR A 65 -2.83 -5.30 0.13
N SER A 66 -3.93 -5.97 0.44
CA SER A 66 -5.01 -5.45 1.25
C SER A 66 -4.38 -5.10 2.59
N VAL A 67 -3.75 -3.91 2.61
CA VAL A 67 -3.13 -3.34 3.79
C VAL A 67 -4.17 -2.49 4.47
N CYS A 68 -4.42 -2.79 5.73
CA CYS A 68 -5.28 -1.96 6.53
C CYS A 68 -4.48 -0.76 7.04
N ARG A 69 -5.13 0.39 7.19
CA ARG A 69 -4.50 1.59 7.75
C ARG A 69 -4.96 1.78 9.18
N ALA A 70 -4.01 1.95 10.09
CA ALA A 70 -4.26 2.28 11.48
C ALA A 70 -3.14 3.17 12.03
N ASN A 71 -3.47 4.21 12.78
CA ASN A 71 -2.50 5.06 13.47
C ASN A 71 -1.38 5.61 12.55
N GLY A 72 -1.72 5.90 11.29
CA GLY A 72 -0.77 6.37 10.26
C GLY A 72 0.13 5.29 9.67
N GLN A 73 -0.02 4.03 10.07
CA GLN A 73 0.75 2.89 9.59
C GLN A 73 -0.07 1.99 8.67
N PHE A 74 0.65 1.28 7.78
CA PHE A 74 0.11 0.22 6.95
C PHE A 74 0.36 -1.12 7.64
N ILE A 75 -0.72 -1.86 7.88
CA ILE A 75 -0.71 -3.15 8.56
C ILE A 75 -1.03 -4.23 7.53
N PRO A 76 -0.17 -5.25 7.36
CA PRO A 76 -0.43 -6.34 6.42
C PRO A 76 -1.60 -7.21 6.89
N GLU A 77 -2.17 -7.99 5.98
CA GLU A 77 -3.17 -9.01 6.31
C GLU A 77 -2.68 -9.93 7.45
N GLY A 78 -3.58 -10.23 8.39
CA GLY A 78 -3.28 -10.97 9.62
C GLY A 78 -2.64 -10.12 10.72
N GLY A 79 -2.20 -8.89 10.42
CA GLY A 79 -1.68 -7.96 11.41
C GLY A 79 -2.78 -7.40 12.32
N PHE A 80 -2.39 -6.92 13.50
CA PHE A 80 -3.33 -6.42 14.51
C PHE A 80 -3.06 -4.95 14.80
N ALA A 81 -4.13 -4.21 15.09
CA ALA A 81 -4.05 -2.83 15.53
C ALA A 81 -5.10 -2.52 16.59
N CYS A 82 -4.76 -1.60 17.49
CA CYS A 82 -5.72 -0.97 18.38
C CYS A 82 -6.41 0.18 17.64
N LEU A 83 -7.73 0.08 17.48
CA LEU A 83 -8.55 1.10 16.82
C LEU A 83 -9.47 1.77 17.83
N VAL A 84 -9.59 3.10 17.73
CA VAL A 84 -10.56 3.88 18.51
C VAL A 84 -11.75 4.19 17.61
N VAL A 85 -12.91 3.60 17.91
CA VAL A 85 -14.16 3.80 17.16
C VAL A 85 -15.24 4.25 18.15
N ALA A 86 -15.89 5.38 17.86
CA ALA A 86 -16.95 5.94 18.72
C ALA A 86 -16.55 6.10 20.21
N GLY A 87 -15.27 6.39 20.49
CA GLY A 87 -14.73 6.55 21.84
C GLY A 87 -14.36 5.24 22.56
N GLY A 88 -14.63 4.08 21.96
CA GLY A 88 -14.18 2.78 22.45
C GLY A 88 -12.90 2.30 21.76
N ALA A 89 -11.96 1.75 22.52
CA ALA A 89 -10.77 1.10 21.97
C ALA A 89 -11.05 -0.41 21.76
N HIS A 90 -10.71 -0.92 20.58
CA HIS A 90 -10.89 -2.32 20.22
C HIS A 90 -9.63 -2.87 19.54
N LEU A 91 -9.26 -4.10 19.87
CA LEU A 91 -8.26 -4.83 19.09
C LEU A 91 -8.93 -5.34 17.82
N ALA A 92 -8.38 -4.98 16.67
CA ALA A 92 -8.83 -5.45 15.37
C ALA A 92 -7.71 -6.17 14.62
N ARG A 93 -8.09 -7.18 13.83
CA ARG A 93 -7.21 -7.85 12.87
C ARG A 93 -7.48 -7.30 11.47
N CYS A 94 -6.41 -7.10 10.71
CA CYS A 94 -6.50 -6.76 9.30
C CYS A 94 -6.83 -8.02 8.51
N ASP A 95 -7.94 -8.00 7.79
CA ASP A 95 -8.41 -9.11 6.96
C ASP A 95 -8.74 -8.60 5.55
N THR A 96 -8.99 -9.55 4.65
CA THR A 96 -9.47 -9.28 3.30
C THR A 96 -10.92 -9.75 3.17
N VAL A 97 -11.84 -8.83 2.89
CA VAL A 97 -13.25 -9.15 2.64
C VAL A 97 -13.62 -8.64 1.25
N LEU A 98 -14.06 -9.54 0.37
CA LEU A 98 -14.39 -9.23 -1.03
C LEU A 98 -13.28 -8.50 -1.79
N ASN A 99 -12.02 -8.96 -1.65
CA ASN A 99 -10.83 -8.34 -2.25
C ASN A 99 -10.51 -6.91 -1.74
N ALA A 100 -11.15 -6.45 -0.66
CA ALA A 100 -10.86 -5.17 -0.01
C ALA A 100 -10.31 -5.40 1.41
N SER A 101 -9.37 -4.54 1.84
CA SER A 101 -8.89 -4.53 3.21
C SER A 101 -10.01 -4.16 4.18
N SER A 102 -10.21 -4.94 5.22
CA SER A 102 -11.24 -4.73 6.23
C SER A 102 -10.69 -5.00 7.64
N TRP A 103 -11.23 -4.28 8.62
CA TRP A 103 -10.90 -4.50 10.03
C TRP A 103 -11.94 -5.40 10.67
N THR A 104 -11.51 -6.55 11.20
CA THR A 104 -12.35 -7.44 12.00
C THR A 104 -12.08 -7.20 13.48
N LYS A 105 -13.10 -6.85 14.25
CA LYS A 105 -12.98 -6.72 15.71
C LYS A 105 -12.72 -8.09 16.33
N VAL A 106 -11.63 -8.19 17.08
CA VAL A 106 -11.20 -9.41 17.77
C VAL A 106 -11.66 -9.40 19.23
N GLN A 107 -11.51 -8.26 19.91
CA GLN A 107 -11.93 -8.08 21.30
C GLN A 107 -12.15 -6.61 21.64
N ASP A 108 -12.89 -6.39 22.72
CA ASP A 108 -12.98 -5.09 23.39
C ASP A 108 -11.70 -4.79 24.19
N GLY A 109 -11.26 -3.54 24.14
CA GLY A 109 -9.98 -3.13 24.72
C GLY A 109 -8.77 -3.64 23.92
N CYS A 110 -7.61 -3.06 24.22
CA CYS A 110 -6.35 -3.42 23.56
C CYS A 110 -5.40 -4.06 24.58
N PRO A 111 -4.79 -5.22 24.26
CA PRO A 111 -3.87 -5.88 25.16
C PRO A 111 -2.58 -5.07 25.30
N GLY A 112 -2.15 -4.83 26.55
CA GLY A 112 -0.81 -4.30 26.83
C GLY A 112 -0.65 -2.78 26.83
N ALA A 113 -1.71 -1.98 26.76
CA ALA A 113 -1.61 -0.63 27.30
C ALA A 113 -1.69 -0.75 28.84
N PRO A 114 -0.62 -0.48 29.62
CA PRO A 114 -0.88 0.02 30.95
C PRO A 114 -1.80 1.21 30.73
N MET A 115 -2.90 1.26 31.48
CA MET A 115 -3.56 2.53 31.72
C MET A 115 -2.43 3.55 31.92
N PRO A 116 -2.42 4.72 31.25
CA PRO A 116 -1.87 5.86 31.94
C PRO A 116 -2.65 5.82 33.26
N GLU A 117 -1.98 5.46 34.35
CA GLU A 117 -2.47 5.85 35.65
C GLU A 117 -2.79 7.32 35.43
N VAL A 118 -4.09 7.64 35.38
CA VAL A 118 -4.52 8.92 35.87
C VAL A 118 -4.07 8.83 37.31
N VAL A 119 -2.81 9.20 37.54
CA VAL A 119 -2.31 9.59 38.84
C VAL A 119 -3.39 10.57 39.28
N PRO A 120 -4.25 10.22 40.25
CA PRO A 120 -5.04 11.24 40.86
C PRO A 120 -3.98 12.23 41.35
N ASP A 121 -4.03 13.46 40.82
CA ASP A 121 -3.22 14.57 41.26
C ASP A 121 -3.49 14.75 42.76
N ALA A 122 -2.72 14.00 43.55
CA ALA A 122 -2.98 13.73 44.94
C ALA A 122 -1.68 13.38 45.66
N GLN A 123 -0.57 14.01 45.26
CA GLN A 123 0.54 14.27 46.18
C GLN A 123 1.04 15.70 45.96
N ALA A 124 0.56 16.56 46.85
CA ALA A 124 1.13 17.82 47.26
C ALA A 124 2.64 17.96 47.00
N HIS A 125 2.97 18.81 46.04
CA HIS A 125 4.20 19.59 46.09
C HIS A 125 3.87 20.88 46.85
N PRO A 126 4.39 21.13 48.07
CA PRO A 126 4.43 22.50 48.55
C PRO A 126 5.52 23.23 47.74
N LEU A 127 5.15 24.37 47.16
CA LEU A 127 6.03 25.41 46.60
C LEU A 127 6.18 25.45 45.07
N LEU A 128 5.17 26.00 44.37
CA LEU A 128 5.37 27.07 43.37
C LEU A 128 4.08 27.76 42.91
N GLU A 129 3.05 27.80 43.76
CA GLU A 129 1.98 28.77 43.55
C GLU A 129 2.49 30.14 43.99
N HIS A 130 2.32 31.14 43.12
CA HIS A 130 2.55 32.59 43.31
C HIS A 130 3.83 33.23 42.72
N PRO A 131 4.06 33.17 41.39
CA PRO A 131 4.91 34.17 40.73
C PRO A 131 4.29 35.58 40.69
N LEU A 132 3.00 35.75 41.01
CA LEU A 132 2.25 37.01 40.84
C LEU A 132 1.69 37.63 42.14
N SER A 133 2.02 37.10 43.32
CA SER A 133 1.52 37.65 44.60
C SER A 133 2.31 38.89 45.06
N GLY A 134 3.60 38.97 44.73
CA GLY A 134 4.46 40.12 45.03
C GLY A 134 3.95 41.45 44.44
N PRO A 135 3.73 41.56 43.12
CA PRO A 135 3.32 42.82 42.50
C PRO A 135 1.90 43.26 42.88
N ARG A 136 0.99 42.33 43.21
CA ARG A 136 -0.39 42.67 43.64
C ARG A 136 -0.42 43.39 45.00
N ARG A 137 0.37 42.94 45.97
CA ARG A 137 0.42 43.58 47.30
C ARG A 137 1.02 44.99 47.27
N LEU A 138 1.91 45.25 46.32
CA LEU A 138 2.53 46.56 46.17
C LEU A 138 1.56 47.58 45.54
N ILE A 139 0.73 47.13 44.59
CA ILE A 139 -0.31 47.94 43.96
C ILE A 139 -1.44 48.28 44.96
N GLU A 140 -1.84 47.35 45.83
CA GLU A 140 -2.85 47.63 46.86
C GLU A 140 -2.34 48.65 47.89
N ARG A 141 -1.08 48.55 48.33
CA ARG A 141 -0.49 49.52 49.27
C ARG A 141 -0.32 50.92 48.68
N LEU A 142 -0.06 51.03 47.38
CA LEU A 142 -0.02 52.32 46.68
C LEU A 142 -1.40 52.95 46.53
N ARG A 143 -2.45 52.13 46.50
CA ARG A 143 -3.84 52.58 46.36
C ARG A 143 -4.41 53.13 47.68
N ASP A 144 -3.95 52.62 48.82
CA ASP A 144 -4.37 53.10 50.16
C ASP A 144 -3.58 54.35 50.64
N ALA A 145 -2.58 54.80 49.86
CA ALA A 145 -1.73 55.95 50.19
C ALA A 145 -2.06 57.23 49.39
N LEU A 146 -3.17 57.23 48.63
CA LEU A 146 -3.76 58.37 47.92
C LEU A 146 -5.09 58.77 48.57
#